data_AF-A0A1I7N9C0-F1
#
_entry.id   AF-A0A1I7N9C0-F1
#
_cell.length_a   1.000
_cell.length_b   1.000
_cell.length_c   1.000
_cell.angle_alpha   90.00
_cell.angle_beta   90.00
_cell.angle_gamma   90.00
#
_symmetry.space_group_name_H-M   'P 1'
#
loop_
_entity.id
_entity.type
_entity.pdbx_description
1 polymer ?
#
loop_
_entity_poly.entity_id
_entity_poly.type
_entity_poly.pdbx_seq_one_letter_code
_entity_poly.pdbx_strand_id
1 'polypeptide(L)'
;MPKTKLTPKALESVDDVIRALGGTRSVMELTEAKTNQVVTNWRSLNRFAANTYVVMTDALKLKGLTAPASLWGMKEMPEGVVIEAAEAT
;
A
#
# COMPACT_ATOMS: atom_id res chain seq x y z
N MET A 1 5.53 5.88 -31.47
CA MET A 1 4.48 5.16 -30.70
C MET A 1 4.37 5.83 -29.34
N PRO A 2 3.24 6.48 -28.99
CA PRO A 2 3.07 6.98 -27.63
C PRO A 2 3.10 5.78 -26.67
N LYS A 3 3.99 5.81 -25.67
CA LYS A 3 4.01 4.82 -24.59
C LYS A 3 2.76 5.08 -23.74
N THR A 4 1.71 4.30 -23.94
CA THR A 4 0.52 4.34 -23.08
C THR A 4 0.98 4.05 -21.66
N LYS A 5 0.93 5.06 -20.78
CA LYS A 5 1.15 4.84 -19.34
C LYS A 5 0.01 3.92 -18.89
N LEU A 6 0.26 2.63 -18.65
CA LEU A 6 -0.64 1.81 -17.86
C LEU A 6 -0.63 2.44 -16.45
N THR A 7 -1.64 3.22 -16.13
CA THR A 7 -1.90 3.62 -14.75
C THR A 7 -2.28 2.34 -14.00
N PRO A 8 -1.47 1.87 -13.04
CA PRO A 8 -1.81 0.68 -12.27
C PRO A 8 -3.15 0.90 -11.55
N LYS A 9 -3.96 -0.15 -11.45
CA LYS A 9 -5.23 -0.07 -10.74
C LYS A 9 -4.94 0.17 -9.26
N ALA A 10 -5.33 1.34 -8.76
CA ALA A 10 -5.22 1.70 -7.36
C ALA A 10 -6.29 0.97 -6.53
N LEU A 11 -5.86 0.30 -5.47
CA LEU A 11 -6.71 -0.33 -4.47
C LEU A 11 -6.84 0.63 -3.29
N GLU A 12 -8.06 1.05 -2.98
CA GLU A 12 -8.32 2.11 -2.01
C GLU A 12 -8.76 1.58 -0.63
N SER A 13 -8.91 0.26 -0.50
CA SER A 13 -9.37 -0.39 0.73
C SER A 13 -8.44 -1.50 1.19
N VAL A 14 -8.41 -1.73 2.51
CA VAL A 14 -7.69 -2.85 3.11
C VAL A 14 -8.18 -4.19 2.57
N ASP A 15 -9.50 -4.34 2.40
CA ASP A 15 -10.10 -5.58 1.92
C ASP A 15 -9.70 -5.91 0.49
N ASP A 16 -9.62 -4.90 -0.39
CA ASP A 16 -9.22 -5.10 -1.78
C ASP A 16 -7.74 -5.46 -1.90
N VAL A 17 -6.88 -4.82 -1.10
CA VAL A 17 -5.45 -5.18 -1.03
C VAL A 17 -5.28 -6.62 -0.56
N ILE A 18 -5.97 -7.03 0.52
CA ILE A 18 -5.87 -8.40 1.02
C ILE A 18 -6.40 -9.39 -0.02
N ARG A 19 -7.52 -9.10 -0.67
CA ARG A 19 -8.09 -9.95 -1.73
C ARG A 19 -7.14 -10.09 -2.92
N ALA A 20 -6.55 -8.98 -3.38
CA ALA A 20 -5.60 -8.96 -4.49
C ALA A 20 -4.32 -9.76 -4.22
N LEU A 21 -3.86 -9.75 -2.97
CA LEU A 21 -2.68 -10.49 -2.52
C LEU A 21 -2.94 -11.99 -2.27
N GLY A 22 -4.17 -12.48 -2.49
CA GLY A 22 -4.52 -13.90 -2.34
C GLY A 22 -5.26 -14.24 -1.05
N GLY A 23 -5.71 -13.23 -0.30
CA GLY A 23 -6.48 -13.40 0.92
C GLY A 23 -5.64 -13.43 2.19
N THR A 24 -6.31 -13.67 3.32
CA THR A 24 -5.71 -13.56 4.67
C THR A 24 -4.47 -14.43 4.84
N ARG A 25 -4.51 -15.69 4.40
CA ARG A 25 -3.38 -16.61 4.55
C ARG A 25 -2.14 -16.14 3.78
N SER A 26 -2.30 -15.78 2.51
CA SER A 26 -1.19 -15.29 1.68
C SER A 26 -0.59 -14.00 2.22
N VAL A 27 -1.43 -13.09 2.74
CA VAL A 27 -0.94 -11.88 3.40
C VAL A 27 -0.16 -12.21 4.66
N MET A 28 -0.62 -13.14 5.49
CA MET A 28 0.12 -13.54 6.68
C MET A 28 1.48 -14.16 6.36
N GLU A 29 1.54 -15.03 5.36
CA GLU A 29 2.79 -15.63 4.90
C GLU A 29 3.74 -14.55 4.35
N LEU A 30 3.21 -13.59 3.57
CA LEU A 30 3.98 -12.48 3.00
C LEU A 30 4.54 -11.53 4.07
N THR A 31 3.80 -11.28 5.14
CA THR A 31 4.20 -10.32 6.19
C THR A 31 4.73 -11.00 7.45
N GLU A 32 4.91 -12.32 7.42
CA GLU A 32 5.30 -13.14 8.58
C GLU A 32 4.40 -12.94 9.81
N ALA A 33 3.12 -12.64 9.59
CA ALA A 33 2.19 -12.40 10.68
C ALA A 33 1.86 -13.73 11.38
N LYS A 34 1.99 -13.75 12.71
CA LYS A 34 1.87 -14.99 13.50
C LYS A 34 0.43 -15.49 13.68
N THR A 35 -0.57 -14.61 13.59
CA THR A 35 -1.98 -14.97 13.83
C THR A 35 -2.93 -14.30 12.84
N ASN A 36 -4.03 -14.99 12.51
CA ASN A 36 -5.13 -14.46 11.68
C ASN A 36 -5.74 -13.17 12.27
N GLN A 37 -5.65 -13.02 13.61
CA GLN A 37 -6.17 -11.85 14.31
C GLN A 37 -5.45 -10.56 13.87
N VAL A 38 -4.16 -10.63 13.51
CA VAL A 38 -3.41 -9.46 13.02
C VAL A 38 -4.05 -8.88 11.76
N VAL A 39 -4.36 -9.74 10.78
CA VAL A 39 -5.02 -9.30 9.52
C VAL A 39 -6.46 -8.85 9.78
N THR A 40 -7.16 -9.51 10.70
CA THR A 40 -8.51 -9.10 11.11
C THR A 40 -8.51 -7.71 11.75
N ASN A 41 -7.52 -7.42 12.59
CA ASN A 41 -7.34 -6.11 13.20
C ASN A 41 -7.06 -5.04 12.14
N TRP A 42 -6.26 -5.34 11.10
CA TRP A 42 -6.05 -4.39 10.00
C TRP A 42 -7.33 -4.04 9.25
N ARG A 43 -8.20 -5.04 9.00
CA ARG A 43 -9.53 -4.78 8.42
C ARG A 43 -10.37 -3.89 9.33
N SER A 44 -10.43 -4.22 10.62
CA SER A 44 -11.21 -3.45 11.60
C SER A 44 -10.71 -2.01 11.76
N LEU A 45 -9.40 -1.78 11.65
CA LEU A 45 -8.79 -0.45 11.74
C LEU A 45 -8.75 0.29 10.39
N ASN A 46 -9.17 -0.38 9.31
CA ASN A 46 -8.98 0.03 7.93
C ASN A 46 -7.55 0.55 7.65
N ARG A 47 -6.55 -0.13 8.23
CA ARG A 47 -5.15 0.26 8.17
C ARG A 47 -4.20 -0.93 8.38
N PHE A 48 -3.16 -0.99 7.56
CA PHE A 48 -2.03 -1.93 7.69
C PHE A 48 -0.96 -1.43 8.66
N ALA A 49 -0.16 -2.35 9.19
CA ALA A 49 1.04 -1.99 9.95
C ALA A 49 2.11 -1.42 9.01
N ALA A 50 2.69 -0.26 9.34
CA ALA A 50 3.61 0.47 8.47
C ALA A 50 4.84 -0.34 8.00
N ASN A 51 5.33 -1.26 8.83
CA ASN A 51 6.46 -2.14 8.50
C ASN A 51 6.17 -3.12 7.34
N THR A 52 4.89 -3.31 6.97
CA THR A 52 4.49 -4.18 5.85
C THR A 52 4.46 -3.45 4.51
N TYR A 53 4.67 -2.14 4.48
CA TYR A 53 4.51 -1.30 3.29
C TYR A 53 5.34 -1.78 2.11
N VAL A 54 6.65 -1.95 2.30
CA VAL A 54 7.57 -2.32 1.21
C VAL A 54 7.19 -3.69 0.64
N VAL A 55 7.06 -4.70 1.50
CA VAL A 55 6.80 -6.08 1.06
C VAL A 55 5.44 -6.22 0.36
N MET A 56 4.39 -5.56 0.86
CA MET A 56 3.07 -5.61 0.26
C MET A 56 2.98 -4.80 -1.03
N THR A 57 3.60 -3.61 -1.09
CA THR A 57 3.59 -2.81 -2.32
C THR A 57 4.39 -3.46 -3.44
N ASP A 58 5.50 -4.13 -3.16
CA ASP A 58 6.23 -4.89 -4.17
C ASP A 58 5.41 -6.10 -4.67
N ALA A 59 4.73 -6.82 -3.78
CA ALA A 59 3.81 -7.89 -4.18
C ALA A 59 2.62 -7.37 -5.04
N LEU A 60 2.10 -6.18 -4.76
CA LEU A 60 1.08 -5.52 -5.57
C LEU A 60 1.62 -5.12 -6.96
N LYS A 61 2.84 -4.55 -7.01
CA LYS A 61 3.49 -4.16 -8.28
C LYS A 61 3.69 -5.35 -9.21
N LEU A 62 4.08 -6.51 -8.68
CA LEU A 62 4.20 -7.75 -9.46
C LEU A 62 2.86 -8.18 -10.10
N LYS A 63 1.73 -7.71 -9.55
CA LYS A 63 0.37 -7.94 -10.08
C LYS A 63 -0.16 -6.76 -10.92
N GLY A 64 0.64 -5.72 -11.16
CA GLY A 64 0.21 -4.49 -11.84
C GLY A 64 -0.77 -3.64 -11.04
N LEU A 65 -0.77 -3.78 -9.71
CA LEU A 65 -1.65 -3.09 -8.78
C LEU A 65 -0.86 -2.11 -7.91
N THR A 66 -1.52 -1.09 -7.41
CA THR A 66 -0.96 -0.14 -6.43
C THR A 66 -1.95 0.11 -5.31
N ALA A 67 -1.48 0.68 -4.21
CA ALA A 67 -2.32 1.10 -3.10
C ALA A 67 -1.71 2.36 -2.46
N PRO A 68 -2.52 3.31 -1.98
CA PRO A 68 -2.03 4.53 -1.38
C PRO A 68 -1.33 4.24 -0.05
N ALA A 69 -0.24 4.95 0.22
CA ALA A 69 0.53 4.79 1.46
C ALA A 69 -0.29 5.18 2.71
N SER A 70 -1.37 5.94 2.52
CA SER A 70 -2.37 6.23 3.55
C SER A 70 -2.98 4.98 4.18
N LEU A 71 -3.10 3.86 3.44
CA LEU A 71 -3.54 2.58 4.01
C LEU A 71 -2.54 1.98 5.01
N TRP A 72 -1.29 2.42 5.01
CA TRP A 72 -0.27 2.07 6.01
C TRP A 72 -0.12 3.15 7.10
N GLY A 73 -1.06 4.11 7.15
CA GLY A 73 -1.02 5.23 8.09
C GLY A 73 0.03 6.29 7.78
N MET A 74 0.63 6.24 6.58
CA MET A 74 1.60 7.25 6.14
C MET A 74 0.86 8.48 5.62
N LYS A 75 1.46 9.66 5.78
CA LYS A 75 0.95 10.87 5.15
C LYS A 75 1.45 10.92 3.72
N GLU A 76 0.54 10.98 2.76
CA GLU A 76 0.88 11.29 1.38
C GLU A 76 0.85 12.81 1.20
N MET A 77 1.94 13.37 0.68
CA MET A 77 1.92 14.74 0.22
C MET A 77 1.01 14.80 -1.01
N PRO A 78 0.08 15.77 -1.10
CA PRO A 78 -0.68 15.94 -2.32
C PRO A 78 0.27 16.17 -3.48
N GLU A 79 0.07 15.47 -4.60
CA GLU A 79 0.90 15.67 -5.78
C GLU A 79 0.77 17.13 -6.24
N GLY A 80 1.90 17.85 -6.28
CA GLY A 80 1.97 19.26 -6.65
C GLY A 80 2.51 20.23 -5.59
N VAL A 81 2.94 19.77 -4.42
CA VAL A 81 3.67 20.64 -3.46
C VAL A 81 5.09 20.88 -3.96
N VAL A 82 5.29 21.98 -4.68
CA VAL A 82 6.61 22.58 -4.91
C VAL A 82 7.12 23.11 -3.57
N ILE A 83 8.04 22.39 -2.96
CA ILE A 83 8.83 22.89 -1.84
C ILE A 83 9.88 23.84 -2.41
N GLU A 84 9.59 25.14 -2.38
CA GLU A 84 10.61 26.16 -2.59
C GLU A 84 11.68 25.97 -1.52
N ALA A 85 12.89 25.60 -1.95
CA ALA A 85 14.02 25.43 -1.06
C ALA A 85 14.29 26.78 -0.40
N ALA A 86 14.14 26.85 0.93
CA ALA A 86 14.55 28.01 1.70
C ALA A 86 16.07 28.16 1.57
N GLU A 87 16.50 29.14 0.78
CA GLU A 87 17.88 29.61 0.75
C GLU A 87 18.25 30.11 2.14
N ALA A 88 19.18 29.42 2.80
CA ALA A 88 19.80 29.89 4.02
C ALA A 88 20.78 31.02 3.67
N THR A 89 20.47 32.23 4.14
CA THR A 89 21.34 33.41 4.09
C THR A 89 22.40 33.34 5.18
#